data_AF-A0A7X8WC64-F1
#
_entry.id   AF-A0A7X8WC64-F1
#
_cell.length_a   1.000
_cell.length_b   1.000
_cell.length_c   1.000
_cell.angle_alpha   90.00
_cell.angle_beta   90.00
_cell.angle_gamma   90.00
#
_symmetry.space_group_name_H-M   'P 1'
#
loop_
_entity.id
_entity.type
_entity.pdbx_description
1 polymer ?
#
loop_
_entity_poly.entity_id
_entity_poly.type
_entity_poly.pdbx_seq_one_letter_code
_entity_poly.pdbx_strand_id
1 'polypeptide(L)'
;EWEWTPYHPSFKYEYASGWQQEPFKYKFNQGDKFRKAITSPFINDEINRFVSELLKQSGIGEDDTPDFLGITYYAGNFNHMNVNEFPMEIQDIYTRLDKSLSYLFTLIEEQIGLDNVLFFVTSTGYIDADSPSINYQQVPGGEFHINRCATLLNMYLMATYGQGEYVEAFYNNQIYLNRELLEKKQLPLADIQKQAADFVIQFSGVHQVYSSNRILLGAWSNEVEKIRNGYHIKRSGDLIIDVLPGWTLMNKDSYENTLVRHTPVLTPLIFMGNQIVPEIINTPTHIAKIAPTIAYSIKIRAPNASKAIPLMDIQ
;
A
#
# COMPACT_ATOMS: atom_id res chain seq x y z
N GLU A 1 5.98 29.35 -11.93
CA GLU A 1 5.96 28.04 -12.65
C GLU A 1 6.81 27.07 -11.84
N TRP A 2 6.35 25.83 -11.65
CA TRP A 2 7.17 24.83 -10.97
C TRP A 2 8.21 24.28 -11.97
N GLU A 3 9.48 24.35 -11.60
CA GLU A 3 10.59 23.78 -12.34
C GLU A 3 11.40 22.90 -11.38
N TRP A 4 11.43 21.60 -11.64
CA TRP A 4 12.17 20.65 -10.83
C TRP A 4 13.48 20.27 -11.51
N THR A 5 14.58 20.56 -10.81
CA THR A 5 15.94 20.15 -11.13
C THR A 5 16.57 19.49 -9.89
N PRO A 6 17.61 18.66 -10.07
CA PRO A 6 18.36 18.07 -8.98
C PRO A 6 18.78 19.13 -7.95
N TYR A 7 18.56 18.83 -6.67
CA TYR A 7 18.98 19.68 -5.55
C TYR A 7 20.50 19.63 -5.34
N HIS A 8 21.09 18.46 -5.57
CA HIS A 8 22.53 18.24 -5.50
C HIS A 8 23.15 18.04 -6.89
N PRO A 9 24.48 18.19 -7.03
CA PRO A 9 25.17 17.75 -8.24
C PRO A 9 24.95 16.26 -8.50
N SER A 10 24.92 15.85 -9.77
CA SER A 10 24.64 14.47 -10.21
C SER A 10 25.52 13.41 -9.52
N PHE A 11 26.78 13.72 -9.21
CA PHE A 11 27.72 12.80 -8.57
C PHE A 11 27.38 12.46 -7.10
N LYS A 12 26.47 13.19 -6.44
CA LYS A 12 26.04 12.90 -5.06
C LYS A 12 24.92 11.85 -4.98
N TYR A 13 24.35 11.45 -6.11
CA TYR A 13 23.27 10.48 -6.17
C TYR A 13 23.85 9.07 -6.34
N GLU A 14 24.14 8.41 -5.23
CA GLU A 14 24.93 7.16 -5.17
C GLU A 14 24.15 5.91 -5.59
N TYR A 15 22.82 5.88 -5.44
CA TYR A 15 22.01 4.71 -5.84
C TYR A 15 22.14 4.38 -7.34
N ALA A 16 22.60 5.36 -8.15
CA ALA A 16 22.85 5.22 -9.58
C ALA A 16 24.33 5.06 -9.94
N SER A 17 25.24 4.79 -8.99
CA SER A 17 26.68 4.71 -9.24
C SER A 17 27.04 3.61 -10.26
N GLY A 18 27.07 3.96 -11.54
CA GLY A 18 27.26 3.04 -12.66
C GLY A 18 26.48 3.44 -13.93
N TRP A 19 25.41 4.23 -13.77
CA TRP A 19 24.64 4.79 -14.88
C TRP A 19 25.05 6.25 -15.06
N GLN A 20 25.54 6.62 -16.25
CA GLN A 20 25.81 8.01 -16.57
C GLN A 20 24.47 8.75 -16.63
N GLN A 21 24.13 9.47 -15.57
CA GLN A 21 22.83 10.14 -15.45
C GLN A 21 22.98 11.61 -15.78
N GLU A 22 22.44 11.99 -16.94
CA GLU A 22 22.22 13.39 -17.27
C GLU A 22 21.28 14.01 -16.23
N PRO A 23 21.55 15.24 -15.75
CA PRO A 23 20.68 15.90 -14.79
C PRO A 23 19.28 16.11 -15.40
N PHE A 24 18.25 15.68 -14.68
CA PHE A 24 16.87 15.85 -15.13
C PHE A 24 16.41 17.32 -15.03
N LYS A 25 15.40 17.67 -15.82
CA LYS A 25 14.70 18.96 -15.72
C LYS A 25 13.25 18.81 -16.13
N TYR A 26 12.34 19.04 -15.18
CA TYR A 26 10.90 19.00 -15.42
C TYR A 26 10.27 20.37 -15.26
N LYS A 27 9.51 20.80 -16.26
CA LYS A 27 8.69 22.01 -16.20
C LYS A 27 7.21 21.62 -16.15
N PHE A 28 6.49 22.12 -15.16
CA PHE A 28 5.07 21.82 -14.98
C PHE A 28 4.20 22.96 -15.50
N ASN A 29 4.24 23.22 -16.81
CA ASN A 29 3.60 24.39 -17.43
C ASN A 29 2.56 24.06 -18.52
N GLN A 30 2.34 22.78 -18.87
CA GLN A 30 1.40 22.37 -19.92
C GLN A 30 0.71 21.03 -19.61
N GLY A 31 -0.44 20.76 -20.25
CA GLY A 31 -1.15 19.47 -20.19
C GLY A 31 -1.49 19.00 -18.77
N ASP A 32 -1.15 17.75 -18.47
CA ASP A 32 -1.34 17.06 -17.16
C ASP A 32 -0.43 17.59 -16.03
N LYS A 33 -0.12 18.90 -16.02
CA LYS A 33 0.84 19.51 -15.09
C LYS A 33 0.56 19.20 -13.61
N PHE A 34 -0.71 19.19 -13.20
CA PHE A 34 -1.09 18.91 -11.81
C PHE A 34 -0.87 17.44 -11.44
N ARG A 35 -1.21 16.50 -12.33
CA ARG A 35 -0.94 15.06 -12.12
C ARG A 35 0.55 14.78 -11.97
N LYS A 36 1.39 15.45 -12.76
CA LYS A 36 2.84 15.32 -12.63
C LYS A 36 3.37 16.00 -11.37
N ALA A 37 2.84 17.16 -11.01
CA ALA A 37 3.26 17.90 -9.83
C ALA A 37 2.98 17.15 -8.52
N ILE A 38 1.85 16.44 -8.41
CA ILE A 38 1.53 15.62 -7.22
C ILE A 38 2.47 14.42 -7.05
N THR A 39 3.17 14.01 -8.11
CA THR A 39 4.22 12.98 -8.06
C THR A 39 5.64 13.56 -7.97
N SER A 40 5.77 14.81 -7.54
CA SER A 40 7.05 15.54 -7.44
C SER A 40 7.24 16.11 -6.03
N PRO A 41 8.46 16.55 -5.65
CA PRO A 41 8.71 17.10 -4.32
C PRO A 41 7.83 18.30 -3.97
N PHE A 42 7.33 19.05 -4.96
CA PHE A 42 6.54 20.26 -4.72
C PHE A 42 5.24 20.00 -3.99
N ILE A 43 4.66 18.81 -4.07
CA ILE A 43 3.44 18.50 -3.32
C ILE A 43 3.70 18.56 -1.81
N ASN A 44 4.89 18.16 -1.36
CA ASN A 44 5.28 18.19 0.05
C ASN A 44 5.44 19.64 0.55
N ASP A 45 5.92 20.54 -0.32
CA ASP A 45 6.01 21.97 -0.01
C ASP A 45 4.61 22.60 0.11
N GLU A 46 3.68 22.25 -0.79
CA GLU A 46 2.30 22.74 -0.70
C GLU A 46 1.56 22.18 0.52
N ILE A 47 1.82 20.91 0.90
CA ILE A 47 1.34 20.33 2.16
C ILE A 47 1.86 21.14 3.35
N ASN A 48 3.16 21.46 3.39
CA ASN A 48 3.75 22.25 4.46
C ASN A 48 3.16 23.66 4.56
N ARG A 49 2.88 24.31 3.42
CA ARG A 49 2.21 25.61 3.40
C ARG A 49 0.80 25.51 3.98
N PHE A 50 0.06 24.48 3.60
CA PHE A 50 -1.28 24.24 4.14
C PHE A 50 -1.23 24.01 5.65
N VAL A 51 -0.31 23.16 6.13
CA VAL A 51 -0.13 22.90 7.57
C VAL A 51 0.28 24.17 8.31
N SER A 52 1.17 25.00 7.75
CA SER A 52 1.56 26.28 8.33
C SER A 52 0.37 27.22 8.54
N GLU A 53 -0.52 27.32 7.57
CA GLU A 53 -1.73 28.15 7.71
C GLU A 53 -2.74 27.52 8.67
N LEU A 54 -2.89 26.19 8.64
CA LEU A 54 -3.75 25.45 9.56
C LEU A 54 -3.36 25.73 11.01
N LEU A 55 -2.08 25.54 11.38
CA LEU A 55 -1.62 25.75 12.76
C LEU A 55 -1.91 27.17 13.25
N LYS A 56 -1.72 28.18 12.39
CA LYS A 56 -1.94 29.60 12.73
C LYS A 56 -3.40 29.96 12.98
N GLN A 57 -4.34 29.22 12.38
CA GLN A 57 -5.76 29.60 12.35
C GLN A 57 -6.64 28.66 13.19
N SER A 58 -6.19 27.46 13.52
CA SER A 58 -7.04 26.43 14.15
C SER A 58 -6.95 26.35 15.67
N GLY A 59 -5.93 26.95 16.29
CA GLY A 59 -5.68 26.82 17.74
C GLY A 59 -5.26 25.41 18.19
N ILE A 60 -4.76 24.60 17.25
CA ILE A 60 -4.40 23.20 17.52
C ILE A 60 -3.16 23.15 18.42
N GLY A 61 -3.24 22.38 19.51
CA GLY A 61 -2.16 22.31 20.49
C GLY A 61 -1.95 23.58 21.34
N GLU A 62 -2.91 24.51 21.35
CA GLU A 62 -2.87 25.70 22.23
C GLU A 62 -3.49 25.46 23.62
N ASP A 63 -4.16 24.32 23.83
CA ASP A 63 -4.77 23.93 25.11
C ASP A 63 -4.32 22.52 25.59
N ASP A 64 -4.83 22.10 26.76
CA ASP A 64 -4.46 20.84 27.41
C ASP A 64 -5.17 19.60 26.81
N THR A 65 -6.05 19.78 25.82
CA THR A 65 -6.78 18.70 25.16
C THR A 65 -5.95 18.18 23.98
N PRO A 66 -5.58 16.89 23.96
CA PRO A 66 -4.79 16.35 22.86
C PRO A 66 -5.54 16.42 21.52
N ASP A 67 -4.94 17.10 20.55
CA ASP A 67 -5.37 17.10 19.16
C ASP A 67 -4.64 16.03 18.32
N PHE A 68 -5.16 15.73 17.13
CA PHE A 68 -4.54 14.79 16.20
C PHE A 68 -4.43 15.36 14.79
N LEU A 69 -3.20 15.51 14.30
CA LEU A 69 -2.89 15.96 12.95
C LEU A 69 -2.26 14.82 12.12
N GLY A 70 -2.96 14.38 11.08
CA GLY A 70 -2.47 13.40 10.13
C GLY A 70 -1.95 14.05 8.86
N ILE A 71 -0.68 13.81 8.51
CA ILE A 71 -0.04 14.36 7.30
C ILE A 71 0.50 13.18 6.47
N THR A 72 0.26 13.22 5.15
CA THR A 72 0.81 12.23 4.21
C THR A 72 1.72 12.94 3.23
N TYR A 73 3.01 12.68 3.31
CA TYR A 73 3.99 13.15 2.33
C TYR A 73 4.14 12.17 1.18
N TYR A 74 4.43 12.70 0.00
CA TYR A 74 4.82 11.92 -1.15
C TYR A 74 6.29 11.48 -1.04
N ALA A 75 6.50 10.16 -1.14
CA ALA A 75 7.83 9.53 -1.13
C ALA A 75 7.95 8.44 -2.24
N GLY A 76 7.08 8.52 -3.25
CA GLY A 76 7.11 7.66 -4.45
C GLY A 76 8.01 8.24 -5.54
N ASN A 77 8.17 7.52 -6.66
CA ASN A 77 9.00 8.01 -7.76
C ASN A 77 8.21 8.93 -8.71
N PHE A 78 8.91 9.75 -9.50
CA PHE A 78 8.23 10.67 -10.41
C PHE A 78 7.34 9.93 -11.40
N ASN A 79 6.08 10.36 -11.52
CA ASN A 79 5.09 9.78 -12.45
C ASN A 79 4.95 8.25 -12.34
N HIS A 80 5.16 7.68 -11.13
CA HIS A 80 5.13 6.25 -10.86
C HIS A 80 6.14 5.43 -11.70
N MET A 81 7.21 6.07 -12.17
CA MET A 81 8.24 5.41 -12.97
C MET A 81 9.10 4.48 -12.12
N ASN A 82 9.61 3.41 -12.73
CA ASN A 82 10.48 2.46 -12.04
C ASN A 82 11.74 3.16 -11.51
N VAL A 83 12.16 2.81 -10.29
CA VAL A 83 13.37 3.30 -9.64
C VAL A 83 14.64 3.09 -10.48
N ASN A 84 14.72 2.03 -11.29
CA ASN A 84 15.84 1.77 -12.20
C ASN A 84 15.87 2.74 -13.39
N GLU A 85 14.70 3.23 -13.83
CA GLU A 85 14.60 4.18 -14.93
C GLU A 85 14.82 5.62 -14.44
N PHE A 86 14.33 5.93 -13.24
CA PHE A 86 14.34 7.27 -12.63
C PHE A 86 15.02 7.24 -11.23
N PRO A 87 16.30 6.81 -11.11
CA PRO A 87 16.96 6.64 -9.81
C PRO A 87 17.45 7.97 -9.22
N MET A 88 17.71 9.01 -10.02
CA MET A 88 18.10 10.32 -9.50
C MET A 88 16.89 11.06 -8.91
N GLU A 89 15.73 10.95 -9.56
CA GLU A 89 14.47 11.57 -9.18
C GLU A 89 14.02 11.08 -7.80
N ILE A 90 14.00 9.77 -7.56
CA ILE A 90 13.62 9.21 -6.26
C ILE A 90 14.56 9.69 -5.14
N GLN A 91 15.87 9.72 -5.38
CA GLN A 91 16.83 10.21 -4.38
C GLN A 91 16.66 11.72 -4.10
N ASP A 92 16.35 12.51 -5.14
CA ASP A 92 16.07 13.94 -4.97
C ASP A 92 14.76 14.18 -4.21
N ILE A 93 13.74 13.33 -4.44
CA ILE A 93 12.50 13.33 -3.66
C ILE A 93 12.80 13.10 -2.18
N TYR A 94 13.58 12.08 -1.82
CA TYR A 94 13.93 11.82 -0.42
C TYR A 94 14.80 12.94 0.19
N THR A 95 15.73 13.51 -0.58
CA THR A 95 16.54 14.66 -0.15
C THR A 95 15.68 15.87 0.19
N ARG A 96 14.65 16.13 -0.62
CA ARG A 96 13.73 17.24 -0.38
C ARG A 96 12.69 16.91 0.69
N LEU A 97 12.27 15.65 0.81
CA LEU A 97 11.40 15.17 1.89
C LEU A 97 12.05 15.40 3.26
N ASP A 98 13.34 15.10 3.41
CA ASP A 98 14.10 15.41 4.62
C ASP A 98 13.97 16.89 5.03
N LYS A 99 14.10 17.80 4.05
CA LYS A 99 13.91 19.23 4.27
C LYS A 99 12.46 19.61 4.58
N SER A 100 11.50 18.98 3.90
CA SER A 100 10.07 19.20 4.19
C SER A 100 9.72 18.77 5.61
N LEU A 101 10.27 17.65 6.09
CA LEU A 101 10.10 17.18 7.47
C LEU A 101 10.80 18.12 8.46
N SER A 102 12.04 18.54 8.17
CA SER A 102 12.76 19.52 8.99
C SER A 102 11.97 20.83 9.14
N TYR A 103 11.37 21.33 8.06
CA TYR A 103 10.51 22.52 8.10
C TYR A 103 9.25 22.27 8.95
N LEU A 104 8.58 21.12 8.79
CA LEU A 104 7.42 20.77 9.61
C LEU A 104 7.77 20.74 11.11
N PHE A 105 8.88 20.09 11.47
CA PHE A 105 9.30 20.02 12.87
C PHE A 105 9.66 21.38 13.44
N THR A 106 10.29 22.25 12.64
CA THR A 106 10.59 23.64 13.04
C THR A 106 9.31 24.43 13.25
N LEU A 107 8.34 24.32 12.33
CA LEU A 107 7.05 24.96 12.44
C LEU A 107 6.30 24.53 13.72
N ILE A 108 6.33 23.24 14.06
CA ILE A 108 5.68 22.73 15.26
C ILE A 108 6.41 23.15 16.54
N GLU A 109 7.75 23.11 16.55
CA GLU A 109 8.56 23.63 17.66
C GLU A 109 8.24 25.11 17.95
N GLU A 110 8.15 25.94 16.90
CA GLU A 110 7.88 27.37 17.04
C GLU A 110 6.47 27.69 17.56
N GLN A 111 5.47 26.85 17.23
CA GLN A 111 4.07 27.10 17.59
C GLN A 111 3.65 26.41 18.90
N ILE A 112 4.10 25.19 19.15
CA ILE A 112 3.59 24.31 20.22
C ILE A 112 4.73 23.85 21.16
N GLY A 113 5.93 23.63 20.62
CA GLY A 113 7.07 23.03 21.31
C GLY A 113 7.05 21.49 21.27
N LEU A 114 8.18 20.89 20.91
CA LEU A 114 8.33 19.44 20.69
C LEU A 114 8.14 18.60 21.96
N ASP A 115 8.32 19.20 23.14
CA ASP A 115 8.03 18.55 24.42
C ASP A 115 6.54 18.25 24.61
N ASN A 116 5.66 18.96 23.91
CA ASN A 116 4.21 18.80 24.00
C ASN A 116 3.64 17.96 22.84
N VAL A 117 4.49 17.42 21.96
CA VAL A 117 4.06 16.73 20.73
C VAL A 117 4.65 15.34 20.66
N LEU A 118 3.79 14.35 20.39
CA LEU A 118 4.18 13.00 20.02
C LEU A 118 4.08 12.82 18.51
N PHE A 119 5.22 12.63 17.85
CA PHE A 119 5.25 12.25 16.44
C PHE A 119 5.30 10.73 16.32
N PHE A 120 4.57 10.22 15.32
CA PHE A 120 4.84 8.89 14.77
C PHE A 120 4.97 9.03 13.25
N VAL A 121 6.07 8.51 12.69
CA VAL A 121 6.33 8.52 11.25
C VAL A 121 6.42 7.09 10.77
N THR A 122 5.64 6.77 9.74
CA THR A 122 5.67 5.47 9.08
C THR A 122 5.38 5.59 7.59
N SER A 123 5.47 4.48 6.87
CA SER A 123 5.16 4.40 5.45
C SER A 123 3.93 3.52 5.23
N THR A 124 3.20 3.78 4.16
CA THR A 124 2.13 2.89 3.70
C THR A 124 2.66 1.55 3.18
N GLY A 125 3.99 1.44 2.99
CA GLY A 125 4.62 0.28 2.36
C GLY A 125 4.26 0.13 0.89
N TYR A 126 3.60 1.14 0.30
CA TYR A 126 3.26 1.17 -1.11
C TYR A 126 4.55 1.26 -1.94
N ILE A 127 4.62 0.42 -2.97
CA ILE A 127 5.72 0.37 -3.92
C ILE A 127 5.08 0.39 -5.31
N ASP A 128 5.50 1.33 -6.16
CA ASP A 128 5.09 1.31 -7.56
C ASP A 128 5.58 0.03 -8.23
N ALA A 129 4.82 -0.44 -9.21
CA ALA A 129 5.12 -1.68 -9.90
C ALA A 129 6.54 -1.66 -10.48
N ASP A 130 7.38 -2.56 -10.03
CA ASP A 130 8.64 -2.81 -10.72
C ASP A 130 8.29 -3.35 -12.12
N SER A 131 8.55 -2.55 -13.16
CA SER A 131 8.78 -3.10 -14.50
C SER A 131 9.81 -4.23 -14.34
N PRO A 132 9.51 -5.46 -14.77
CA PRO A 132 10.51 -6.51 -14.69
C PRO A 132 11.73 -5.99 -15.42
N SER A 133 12.87 -5.86 -14.72
CA SER A 133 14.16 -5.76 -15.36
C SER A 133 14.37 -7.11 -16.06
N ILE A 134 13.77 -7.22 -17.24
CA ILE A 134 13.75 -8.37 -18.12
C ILE A 134 15.22 -8.74 -18.36
N ASN A 135 15.57 -9.96 -17.93
CA ASN A 135 16.76 -10.75 -18.33
C ASN A 135 17.96 -10.90 -17.38
N TYR A 136 18.06 -10.25 -16.21
CA TYR A 136 19.25 -10.51 -15.37
C TYR A 136 19.16 -11.74 -14.46
N GLN A 137 17.95 -12.24 -14.20
CA GLN A 137 17.77 -13.43 -13.36
C GLN A 137 16.71 -14.34 -14.00
N GLN A 138 17.04 -15.63 -14.16
CA GLN A 138 16.15 -16.68 -14.69
C GLN A 138 15.03 -17.02 -13.70
N VAL A 139 14.37 -16.02 -13.12
CA VAL A 139 13.27 -16.21 -12.17
C VAL A 139 12.06 -16.67 -12.96
N PRO A 140 11.46 -17.83 -12.63
CA PRO A 140 10.20 -18.24 -13.23
C PRO A 140 9.13 -17.17 -12.99
N GLY A 141 8.49 -16.72 -14.07
CA GLY A 141 7.49 -15.67 -14.02
C GLY A 141 6.51 -15.78 -15.18
N GLY A 142 5.55 -14.86 -15.20
CA GLY A 142 4.50 -14.82 -16.20
C GLY A 142 3.48 -13.74 -15.86
N GLU A 143 2.46 -13.61 -16.70
CA GLU A 143 1.36 -12.69 -16.46
C GLU A 143 0.11 -13.44 -16.02
N PHE A 144 -0.49 -12.99 -14.92
CA PHE A 144 -1.80 -13.47 -14.47
C PHE A 144 -2.87 -12.42 -14.76
N HIS A 145 -3.91 -12.82 -15.48
CA HIS A 145 -5.00 -11.95 -15.91
C HIS A 145 -6.31 -12.41 -15.27
N ILE A 146 -6.77 -11.70 -14.22
CA ILE A 146 -7.99 -12.08 -13.47
C ILE A 146 -9.23 -12.14 -14.36
N ASN A 147 -9.37 -11.20 -15.30
CA ASN A 147 -10.52 -11.14 -16.20
C ASN A 147 -10.62 -12.38 -17.12
N ARG A 148 -9.46 -12.89 -17.59
CA ARG A 148 -9.41 -14.12 -18.39
C ARG A 148 -9.79 -15.33 -17.54
N CYS A 149 -9.30 -15.39 -16.31
CA CYS A 149 -9.65 -16.43 -15.34
C CYS A 149 -11.15 -16.44 -15.04
N ALA A 150 -11.74 -15.29 -14.70
CA ALA A 150 -13.16 -15.12 -14.45
C ALA A 150 -14.03 -15.54 -15.65
N THR A 151 -13.65 -15.13 -16.87
CA THR A 151 -14.36 -15.50 -18.10
C THR A 151 -14.38 -17.01 -18.32
N LEU A 152 -13.22 -17.66 -18.18
CA LEU A 152 -13.08 -19.10 -18.36
C LEU A 152 -13.80 -19.88 -17.26
N LEU A 153 -13.76 -19.39 -16.02
CA LEU A 153 -14.53 -19.98 -14.92
C LEU A 153 -16.04 -19.91 -15.20
N ASN A 154 -16.53 -18.77 -15.70
CA ASN A 154 -17.94 -18.64 -16.05
C ASN A 154 -18.34 -19.66 -17.14
N MET A 155 -17.53 -19.80 -18.19
CA MET A 155 -17.75 -20.79 -19.25
C MET A 155 -17.76 -22.23 -18.72
N TYR A 156 -16.83 -22.55 -17.81
CA TYR A 156 -16.78 -23.85 -17.15
C TYR A 156 -18.08 -24.12 -16.37
N LEU A 157 -18.52 -23.19 -15.53
CA LEU A 157 -19.76 -23.33 -14.75
C LEU A 157 -21.00 -23.38 -15.65
N MET A 158 -21.02 -22.67 -16.77
CA MET A 158 -22.08 -22.78 -17.79
C MET A 158 -22.16 -24.17 -18.42
N ALA A 159 -21.02 -24.78 -18.72
CA ALA A 159 -20.97 -26.13 -19.28
C ALA A 159 -21.45 -27.18 -18.27
N THR A 160 -21.15 -26.99 -16.98
CA THR A 160 -21.51 -27.94 -15.91
C THR A 160 -22.94 -27.79 -15.42
N TYR A 161 -23.43 -26.55 -15.26
CA TYR A 161 -24.70 -26.24 -14.60
C TYR A 161 -25.75 -25.60 -15.53
N GLY A 162 -25.44 -25.53 -16.83
CA GLY A 162 -26.28 -24.95 -17.87
C GLY A 162 -26.14 -23.43 -17.97
N GLN A 163 -26.78 -22.85 -18.99
CA GLN A 163 -26.68 -21.42 -19.32
C GLN A 163 -26.95 -20.50 -18.11
N GLY A 164 -26.14 -19.45 -17.99
CA GLY A 164 -26.21 -18.45 -16.93
C GLY A 164 -24.90 -17.69 -16.73
N GLU A 165 -24.95 -16.56 -16.03
CA GLU A 165 -23.79 -15.77 -15.62
C GLU A 165 -23.47 -16.08 -14.16
N TYR A 166 -22.58 -17.06 -13.93
CA TYR A 166 -22.20 -17.55 -12.60
C TYR A 166 -21.14 -16.69 -11.93
N VAL A 167 -20.31 -15.99 -12.70
CA VAL A 167 -19.36 -15.00 -12.19
C VAL A 167 -19.98 -13.63 -12.40
N GLU A 168 -20.34 -12.97 -11.31
CA GLU A 168 -20.96 -11.64 -11.33
C GLU A 168 -19.94 -10.52 -11.52
N ALA A 169 -18.78 -10.66 -10.86
CA ALA A 169 -17.71 -9.69 -10.93
C ALA A 169 -16.36 -10.31 -10.58
N PHE A 170 -15.31 -9.58 -10.89
CA PHE A 170 -13.98 -9.80 -10.36
C PHE A 170 -13.38 -8.45 -9.99
N TYR A 171 -12.55 -8.42 -8.96
CA TYR A 171 -11.85 -7.20 -8.55
C TYR A 171 -10.58 -7.59 -7.81
N ASN A 172 -9.44 -6.98 -8.18
CA ASN A 172 -8.11 -7.46 -7.81
C ASN A 172 -7.99 -8.97 -8.11
N ASN A 173 -7.45 -9.77 -7.19
CA ASN A 173 -7.39 -11.23 -7.34
C ASN A 173 -8.56 -11.95 -6.67
N GLN A 174 -9.76 -11.36 -6.74
CA GLN A 174 -10.97 -11.92 -6.15
C GLN A 174 -12.05 -12.11 -7.21
N ILE A 175 -12.79 -13.23 -7.09
CA ILE A 175 -13.93 -13.55 -7.94
C ILE A 175 -15.20 -13.55 -7.08
N TYR A 176 -16.26 -12.91 -7.59
CA TYR A 176 -17.57 -12.82 -6.97
C TYR A 176 -18.54 -13.68 -7.78
N LEU A 177 -19.18 -14.65 -7.12
CA LEU A 177 -20.15 -15.54 -7.74
C LEU A 177 -21.56 -14.93 -7.64
N ASN A 178 -22.36 -15.10 -8.70
CA ASN A 178 -23.71 -14.57 -8.77
C ASN A 178 -24.65 -15.35 -7.82
N ARG A 179 -24.85 -14.81 -6.61
CA ARG A 179 -25.64 -15.49 -5.56
C ARG A 179 -27.10 -15.66 -5.95
N GLU A 180 -27.70 -14.67 -6.61
CA GLU A 180 -29.10 -14.73 -7.06
C GLU A 180 -29.32 -15.87 -8.06
N LEU A 181 -28.38 -16.04 -9.00
CA LEU A 181 -28.44 -17.13 -9.97
C LEU A 181 -28.30 -18.50 -9.30
N LEU A 182 -27.35 -18.62 -8.35
CA LEU A 182 -27.14 -19.87 -7.62
C LEU A 182 -28.39 -20.27 -6.81
N GLU A 183 -29.01 -19.31 -6.12
CA GLU A 183 -30.27 -19.53 -5.40
C GLU A 183 -31.41 -19.96 -6.34
N LYS A 184 -31.59 -19.25 -7.46
CA LYS A 184 -32.62 -19.57 -8.47
C LYS A 184 -32.46 -20.98 -9.04
N LYS A 185 -31.21 -21.44 -9.22
CA LYS A 185 -30.88 -22.79 -9.70
C LYS A 185 -30.79 -23.83 -8.58
N GLN A 186 -31.00 -23.44 -7.33
CA GLN A 186 -30.89 -24.30 -6.15
C GLN A 186 -29.50 -24.96 -6.02
N LEU A 187 -28.45 -24.23 -6.40
CA LEU A 187 -27.06 -24.67 -6.32
C LEU A 187 -26.45 -24.20 -4.98
N PRO A 188 -25.98 -25.12 -4.11
CA PRO A 188 -25.34 -24.73 -2.86
C PRO A 188 -24.06 -23.94 -3.10
N LEU A 189 -23.94 -22.75 -2.51
CA LEU A 189 -22.78 -21.86 -2.70
C LEU A 189 -21.46 -22.56 -2.36
N ALA A 190 -21.41 -23.33 -1.27
CA ALA A 190 -20.20 -24.02 -0.85
C ALA A 190 -19.70 -25.03 -1.89
N ASP A 191 -20.61 -25.72 -2.58
CA ASP A 191 -20.27 -26.69 -3.62
C ASP A 191 -19.73 -25.98 -4.86
N ILE A 192 -20.37 -24.88 -5.28
CA ILE A 192 -19.92 -24.09 -6.43
C ILE A 192 -18.57 -23.43 -6.13
N GLN A 193 -18.37 -22.90 -4.93
CA GLN A 193 -17.08 -22.35 -4.50
C GLN A 193 -15.98 -23.39 -4.54
N LYS A 194 -16.26 -24.62 -4.11
CA LYS A 194 -15.29 -25.71 -4.17
C LYS A 194 -14.93 -26.06 -5.62
N GLN A 195 -15.93 -26.30 -6.47
CA GLN A 195 -15.69 -26.63 -7.88
C GLN A 195 -14.96 -25.51 -8.62
N ALA A 196 -15.33 -24.27 -8.35
CA ALA A 196 -14.68 -23.10 -8.92
C ALA A 196 -13.23 -22.98 -8.45
N ALA A 197 -12.93 -23.23 -7.17
CA ALA A 197 -11.56 -23.26 -6.67
C ALA A 197 -10.73 -24.38 -7.31
N ASP A 198 -11.29 -25.59 -7.44
CA ASP A 198 -10.65 -26.76 -8.07
C ASP A 198 -10.40 -26.56 -9.57
N PHE A 199 -11.19 -25.71 -10.24
CA PHE A 199 -10.94 -25.30 -11.62
C PHE A 199 -9.86 -24.20 -11.71
N VAL A 200 -9.97 -23.14 -10.90
CA VAL A 200 -9.07 -21.99 -10.95
C VAL A 200 -7.64 -22.34 -10.54
N ILE A 201 -7.44 -23.29 -9.61
CA ILE A 201 -6.11 -23.75 -9.19
C ILE A 201 -5.28 -24.33 -10.34
N GLN A 202 -5.91 -24.75 -11.44
CA GLN A 202 -5.23 -25.35 -12.60
C GLN A 202 -4.59 -24.30 -13.53
N PHE A 203 -4.86 -23.01 -13.32
CA PHE A 203 -4.32 -21.95 -14.14
C PHE A 203 -2.82 -21.76 -13.87
N SER A 204 -2.05 -21.56 -14.93
CA SER A 204 -0.64 -21.21 -14.80
C SER A 204 -0.46 -19.97 -13.94
N GLY A 205 0.48 -20.02 -13.00
CA GLY A 205 0.76 -18.91 -12.08
C GLY A 205 -0.09 -18.93 -10.82
N VAL A 206 -1.15 -19.73 -10.73
CA VAL A 206 -1.94 -19.84 -9.49
C VAL A 206 -1.22 -20.77 -8.52
N HIS A 207 -0.99 -20.28 -7.30
CA HIS A 207 -0.39 -21.05 -6.21
C HIS A 207 -1.48 -21.74 -5.37
N GLN A 208 -2.48 -20.97 -4.94
CA GLN A 208 -3.59 -21.42 -4.12
C GLN A 208 -4.87 -20.64 -4.46
N VAL A 209 -6.03 -21.27 -4.23
CA VAL A 209 -7.33 -20.60 -4.29
C VAL A 209 -8.04 -20.82 -2.95
N TYR A 210 -8.43 -19.72 -2.34
CA TYR A 210 -9.11 -19.71 -1.05
C TYR A 210 -10.55 -19.32 -1.26
N SER A 211 -11.47 -20.28 -1.13
CA SER A 211 -12.88 -19.97 -1.09
C SER A 211 -13.24 -19.26 0.23
N SER A 212 -14.28 -18.44 0.21
CA SER A 212 -14.78 -17.83 1.45
C SER A 212 -15.15 -18.88 2.50
N ASN A 213 -15.68 -20.03 2.07
CA ASN A 213 -15.95 -21.15 2.97
C ASN A 213 -14.68 -21.66 3.66
N ARG A 214 -13.58 -21.86 2.90
CA ARG A 214 -12.28 -22.28 3.45
C ARG A 214 -11.70 -21.23 4.40
N ILE A 215 -11.84 -19.95 4.10
CA ILE A 215 -11.34 -18.86 4.97
C ILE A 215 -12.10 -18.84 6.31
N LEU A 216 -13.42 -19.10 6.29
CA LEU A 216 -14.27 -18.98 7.47
C LEU A 216 -14.31 -20.26 8.33
N LEU A 217 -14.30 -21.43 7.70
CA LEU A 217 -14.55 -22.73 8.33
C LEU A 217 -13.38 -23.71 8.20
N GLY A 218 -12.38 -23.39 7.39
CA GLY A 218 -11.24 -24.27 7.14
C GLY A 218 -10.27 -24.36 8.33
N ALA A 219 -9.35 -25.33 8.25
CA ALA A 219 -8.28 -25.45 9.21
C ALA A 219 -7.41 -24.19 9.22
N TRP A 220 -7.03 -23.76 10.42
CA TRP A 220 -6.18 -22.60 10.60
C TRP A 220 -4.74 -22.87 10.13
N SER A 221 -4.15 -21.89 9.43
CA SER A 221 -2.72 -21.82 9.14
C SER A 221 -2.27 -20.36 9.13
N ASN A 222 -0.96 -20.10 9.22
CA ASN A 222 -0.43 -18.75 9.18
C ASN A 222 -0.76 -18.03 7.85
N GLU A 223 -0.80 -18.77 6.75
CA GLU A 223 -1.16 -18.27 5.42
C GLU A 223 -2.64 -17.89 5.35
N VAL A 224 -3.52 -18.77 5.86
CA VAL A 224 -4.96 -18.50 5.92
C VAL A 224 -5.25 -17.29 6.82
N GLU A 225 -4.54 -17.14 7.94
CA GLU A 225 -4.72 -15.99 8.84
C GLU A 225 -4.37 -14.67 8.15
N LYS A 226 -3.31 -14.62 7.35
CA LYS A 226 -2.94 -13.41 6.57
C LYS A 226 -4.06 -13.02 5.60
N ILE A 227 -4.64 -13.99 4.90
CA ILE A 227 -5.75 -13.76 3.97
C ILE A 227 -7.00 -13.35 4.74
N ARG A 228 -7.27 -14.00 5.86
CA ARG A 228 -8.40 -13.72 6.74
C ARG A 228 -8.36 -12.29 7.28
N ASN A 229 -7.18 -11.76 7.59
CA ASN A 229 -7.01 -10.38 8.04
C ASN A 229 -7.44 -9.34 6.99
N GLY A 230 -7.38 -9.67 5.69
CA GLY A 230 -7.89 -8.85 4.60
C GLY A 230 -9.29 -9.22 4.12
N TYR A 231 -9.92 -10.24 4.70
CA TYR A 231 -11.21 -10.77 4.27
C TYR A 231 -12.38 -10.15 5.03
N HIS A 232 -13.37 -9.64 4.30
CA HIS A 232 -14.62 -9.14 4.84
C HIS A 232 -15.81 -9.89 4.24
N ILE A 233 -16.59 -10.56 5.09
CA ILE A 233 -17.67 -11.49 4.67
C ILE A 233 -18.71 -10.91 3.70
N LYS A 234 -18.96 -9.59 3.76
CA LYS A 234 -19.92 -8.90 2.88
C LYS A 234 -19.31 -8.15 1.70
N ARG A 235 -17.98 -8.07 1.62
CA ARG A 235 -17.28 -7.17 0.66
C ARG A 235 -16.18 -7.86 -0.13
N SER A 236 -15.62 -8.95 0.39
CA SER A 236 -14.64 -9.77 -0.31
C SER A 236 -15.33 -10.80 -1.19
N GLY A 237 -14.64 -11.21 -2.24
CA GLY A 237 -15.10 -12.21 -3.18
C GLY A 237 -15.26 -13.60 -2.56
N ASP A 238 -15.97 -14.45 -3.30
CA ASP A 238 -16.19 -15.84 -2.94
C ASP A 238 -14.95 -16.71 -3.15
N LEU A 239 -14.03 -16.28 -4.02
CA LEU A 239 -12.71 -16.86 -4.22
C LEU A 239 -11.63 -15.78 -4.13
N ILE A 240 -10.57 -16.04 -3.38
CA ILE A 240 -9.33 -15.26 -3.36
C ILE A 240 -8.23 -16.09 -4.00
N ILE A 241 -7.58 -15.53 -5.02
CA ILE A 241 -6.54 -16.20 -5.79
C ILE A 241 -5.17 -15.72 -5.31
N ASP A 242 -4.38 -16.66 -4.81
CA ASP A 242 -2.98 -16.48 -4.47
C ASP A 242 -2.13 -16.89 -5.68
N VAL A 243 -1.34 -15.95 -6.17
CA VAL A 243 -0.55 -16.09 -7.40
C VAL A 243 0.92 -16.29 -7.01
N LEU A 244 1.66 -17.08 -7.77
CA LEU A 244 3.06 -17.39 -7.50
C LEU A 244 3.94 -16.12 -7.50
N PRO A 245 4.91 -15.99 -6.58
CA PRO A 245 5.92 -14.94 -6.66
C PRO A 245 6.64 -14.92 -8.01
N GLY A 246 7.02 -13.73 -8.47
CA GLY A 246 7.66 -13.55 -9.77
C GLY A 246 6.68 -13.43 -10.95
N TRP A 247 5.39 -13.67 -10.72
CA TRP A 247 4.34 -13.36 -11.68
C TRP A 247 3.86 -11.91 -11.53
N THR A 248 3.41 -11.33 -12.63
CA THR A 248 2.82 -9.99 -12.69
C THR A 248 1.31 -10.11 -12.79
N LEU A 249 0.60 -9.51 -11.83
CA LEU A 249 -0.84 -9.31 -11.90
C LEU A 249 -1.12 -8.20 -12.91
N MET A 250 -1.91 -8.51 -13.92
CA MET A 250 -2.29 -7.57 -14.96
C MET A 250 -3.72 -7.10 -14.71
N ASN A 251 -3.89 -5.84 -14.31
CA ASN A 251 -5.21 -5.25 -14.13
C ASN A 251 -5.54 -4.32 -15.30
N LYS A 252 -6.45 -4.77 -16.17
CA LYS A 252 -6.89 -3.98 -17.33
C LYS A 252 -7.73 -2.76 -16.95
N ASP A 253 -8.44 -2.82 -15.83
CA ASP A 253 -9.42 -1.80 -15.44
C ASP A 253 -8.73 -0.64 -14.69
N SER A 254 -7.72 -0.93 -13.87
CA SER A 254 -6.91 0.10 -13.21
C SER A 254 -5.68 0.54 -14.01
N TYR A 255 -5.32 -0.16 -15.09
CA TYR A 255 -4.05 0.00 -15.81
C TYR A 255 -2.80 -0.17 -14.93
N GLU A 256 -2.97 -0.77 -13.76
CA GLU A 256 -1.88 -1.06 -12.84
C GLU A 256 -1.45 -2.52 -13.02
N ASN A 257 -0.14 -2.72 -13.05
CA ASN A 257 0.45 -4.04 -12.99
C ASN A 257 1.09 -4.20 -11.62
N THR A 258 1.17 -5.42 -11.08
CA THR A 258 1.83 -5.61 -9.78
C THR A 258 2.61 -6.90 -9.77
N LEU A 259 3.92 -6.81 -9.54
CA LEU A 259 4.77 -7.98 -9.35
C LEU A 259 4.46 -8.63 -8.00
N VAL A 260 4.15 -9.92 -8.01
CA VAL A 260 3.84 -10.66 -6.79
C VAL A 260 5.11 -10.96 -6.01
N ARG A 261 5.11 -10.61 -4.72
CA ARG A 261 6.17 -10.87 -3.76
C ARG A 261 5.58 -11.36 -2.44
N HIS A 262 6.20 -12.37 -1.84
CA HIS A 262 5.83 -12.84 -0.49
C HIS A 262 6.60 -12.13 0.62
N THR A 263 7.73 -11.53 0.29
CA THR A 263 8.56 -10.79 1.25
C THR A 263 7.77 -9.58 1.76
N PRO A 264 7.65 -9.39 3.08
CA PRO A 264 6.98 -8.21 3.63
C PRO A 264 7.76 -6.95 3.26
N VAL A 265 7.03 -5.87 3.00
CA VAL A 265 7.65 -4.55 2.84
C VAL A 265 8.04 -4.04 4.23
N LEU A 266 9.34 -3.96 4.48
CA LEU A 266 9.86 -3.36 5.70
C LEU A 266 9.66 -1.84 5.61
N THR A 267 8.96 -1.29 6.60
CA THR A 267 8.68 0.15 6.68
C THR A 267 9.28 0.71 7.96
N PRO A 268 9.76 1.97 7.93
CA PRO A 268 10.20 2.62 9.15
C PRO A 268 9.00 2.85 10.08
N LEU A 269 9.24 2.78 11.38
CA LEU A 269 8.35 3.27 12.40
C LEU A 269 9.20 4.06 13.39
N ILE A 270 9.01 5.37 13.40
CA ILE A 270 9.77 6.29 14.23
C ILE A 270 8.78 6.96 15.17
N PHE A 271 9.08 6.95 16.46
CA PHE A 271 8.42 7.77 17.46
C PHE A 271 9.41 8.82 17.97
N MET A 272 8.97 10.08 18.10
CA MET A 272 9.82 11.18 18.58
C MET A 272 8.98 12.28 19.24
N GLY A 273 9.64 13.19 19.97
CA GLY A 273 8.99 14.24 20.77
C GLY A 273 8.55 13.72 22.14
N ASN A 274 7.89 14.57 22.94
CA ASN A 274 7.37 14.24 24.28
C ASN A 274 8.36 13.43 25.16
N GLN A 275 9.62 13.88 25.21
CA GLN A 275 10.70 13.28 26.02
C GLN A 275 11.03 11.79 25.73
N ILE A 276 10.64 11.27 24.57
CA ILE A 276 11.01 9.91 24.15
C ILE A 276 12.53 9.75 24.13
N VAL A 277 13.01 8.68 24.74
CA VAL A 277 14.43 8.34 24.79
C VAL A 277 14.88 7.78 23.43
N PRO A 278 15.97 8.31 22.84
CA PRO A 278 16.49 7.78 21.58
C PRO A 278 16.97 6.33 21.71
N GLU A 279 16.33 5.41 20.99
CA GLU A 279 16.72 4.00 20.92
C GLU A 279 16.40 3.41 19.54
N ILE A 280 17.19 2.42 19.11
CA ILE A 280 16.92 1.62 17.91
C ILE A 280 16.46 0.23 18.31
N ILE A 281 15.18 -0.06 18.06
CA ILE A 281 14.60 -1.38 18.30
C ILE A 281 14.62 -2.18 16.99
N ASN A 282 15.43 -3.24 16.95
CA ASN A 282 15.59 -4.09 15.77
C ASN A 282 14.55 -5.22 15.67
N THR A 283 13.69 -5.37 16.69
CA THR A 283 12.65 -6.41 16.70
C THR A 283 11.54 -6.06 15.72
N PRO A 284 11.22 -6.92 14.72
CA PRO A 284 10.12 -6.67 13.81
C PRO A 284 8.79 -6.48 14.54
N THR A 285 8.03 -5.48 14.11
CA THR A 285 6.71 -5.14 14.67
C THR A 285 5.63 -5.13 13.59
N HIS A 286 4.38 -4.96 14.00
CA HIS A 286 3.22 -4.96 13.12
C HIS A 286 2.49 -3.61 13.20
N ILE A 287 2.04 -3.08 12.05
CA ILE A 287 1.35 -1.78 11.95
C ILE A 287 0.13 -1.67 12.87
N ALA A 288 -0.54 -2.79 13.15
CA ALA A 288 -1.66 -2.86 14.08
C ALA A 288 -1.32 -2.43 15.53
N LYS A 289 -0.03 -2.36 15.89
CA LYS A 289 0.41 -1.85 17.20
C LYS A 289 0.47 -0.33 17.28
N ILE A 290 0.48 0.40 16.16
CA ILE A 290 0.65 1.87 16.16
C ILE A 290 -0.52 2.55 16.88
N ALA A 291 -1.75 2.30 16.45
CA ALA A 291 -2.94 2.92 17.04
C ALA A 291 -3.09 2.65 18.56
N PRO A 292 -2.96 1.41 19.09
CA PRO A 292 -3.01 1.20 20.53
C PRO A 292 -1.81 1.82 21.27
N THR A 293 -0.64 1.95 20.64
CA THR A 293 0.52 2.67 21.21
C THR A 293 0.21 4.15 21.39
N ILE A 294 -0.26 4.82 20.34
CA ILE A 294 -0.66 6.24 20.42
C ILE A 294 -1.74 6.46 21.47
N ALA A 295 -2.78 5.62 21.46
CA ALA A 295 -3.88 5.70 22.42
C ALA A 295 -3.39 5.56 23.87
N TYR A 296 -2.43 4.64 24.11
CA TYR A 296 -1.80 4.47 25.41
C TYR A 296 -1.02 5.72 25.83
N SER A 297 -0.21 6.30 24.92
CA SER A 297 0.59 7.50 25.20
C SER A 297 -0.27 8.70 25.59
N ILE A 298 -1.44 8.89 24.96
CA ILE A 298 -2.37 10.00 25.27
C ILE A 298 -3.48 9.61 26.26
N LYS A 299 -3.36 8.43 26.90
CA LYS A 299 -4.26 7.94 27.97
C LYS A 299 -5.73 7.81 27.57
N ILE A 300 -6.00 7.47 26.30
CA ILE A 300 -7.34 7.12 25.83
C ILE A 300 -7.46 5.61 25.60
N ARG A 301 -8.70 5.13 25.43
CA ARG A 301 -8.93 3.74 25.06
C ARG A 301 -8.53 3.52 23.60
N ALA A 302 -7.84 2.41 23.35
CA ALA A 302 -7.54 1.99 21.99
C ALA A 302 -8.83 1.79 21.16
N PRO A 303 -8.76 1.89 19.82
CA PRO A 303 -9.91 1.64 18.95
C PRO A 303 -10.57 0.28 19.22
N ASN A 304 -11.89 0.22 19.13
CA ASN A 304 -12.71 -0.94 19.55
C ASN A 304 -12.31 -2.29 18.92
N ALA A 305 -11.72 -2.28 17.72
CA ALA A 305 -11.30 -3.48 17.00
C ALA A 305 -9.79 -3.76 17.08
N SER A 306 -9.04 -2.97 17.86
CA SER A 306 -7.61 -3.20 18.06
C SER A 306 -7.41 -4.48 18.87
N LYS A 307 -6.69 -5.44 18.29
CA LYS A 307 -6.32 -6.71 18.94
C LYS A 307 -4.88 -6.72 19.44
N ALA A 308 -4.07 -5.75 19.00
CA ALA A 308 -2.65 -5.73 19.27
C ALA A 308 -2.37 -5.01 20.59
N ILE A 309 -1.37 -5.51 21.32
CA ILE A 309 -0.86 -4.86 22.54
C ILE A 309 0.01 -3.67 22.11
N PRO A 310 -0.10 -2.50 22.78
CA PRO A 310 0.79 -1.37 22.61
C PRO A 310 2.28 -1.76 22.64
N LEU A 311 3.12 -0.97 21.97
CA LEU A 311 4.57 -1.06 22.13
C LEU A 311 4.94 -0.47 23.50
N MET A 312 5.15 -1.34 24.48
CA MET A 312 5.48 -0.96 25.85
C MET A 312 6.95 -0.54 26.01
N ASP A 313 7.80 -0.90 25.05
CA ASP A 313 9.24 -0.64 25.09
C ASP A 313 9.59 0.79 24.65
N ILE A 314 8.60 1.59 24.24
CA ILE A 314 8.80 3.01 23.91
C ILE A 314 8.78 3.78 25.24
N GLN A 315 9.95 4.23 25.67
CA GLN A 315 10.19 5.00 26.89
C GLN A 315 10.33 6.49 26.61
#